data_AF-A0AA38MMV9-F1
#
_entry.id   AF-A0AA38MMV9-F1
#
_cell.length_a   1.000
_cell.length_b   1.000
_cell.length_c   1.000
_cell.angle_alpha   90.00
_cell.angle_beta   90.00
_cell.angle_gamma   90.00
#
_symmetry.space_group_name_H-M   'P 1'
#
loop_
_entity.id
_entity.type
_entity.pdbx_description
1 polymer ?
#
loop_
_entity_poly.entity_id
_entity_poly.type
_entity_poly.pdbx_seq_one_letter_code
_entity_poly.pdbx_strand_id
1 'polypeptide(L)'
;MSCKGNICDEVPLAIEEAAAEAMADLLPKKSKIRYNRVYQGFEDWCKAKKVNGINEDVHLAFFAEKTKHNYKSSTLWSTYFMLKSTILIMKNIDMSK
;
A
#
# COMPACT_ATOMS: atom_id res chain seq x y z
N MET A 1 -32.78 23.63 -13.44
CA MET A 1 -31.51 23.99 -12.78
C MET A 1 -31.28 22.99 -11.68
N SER A 2 -30.36 22.03 -11.87
CA SER A 2 -30.06 20.98 -10.88
C SER A 2 -28.72 21.31 -10.21
N CYS A 3 -28.71 21.30 -8.88
CA CYS A 3 -27.63 21.79 -8.02
C CYS A 3 -26.31 21.05 -8.27
N LYS A 4 -25.25 21.79 -8.62
CA LYS A 4 -23.85 21.35 -8.53
C LYS A 4 -23.40 21.53 -7.08
N GLY A 5 -23.41 20.45 -6.30
CA GLY A 5 -22.72 20.37 -5.02
C GLY A 5 -21.39 19.65 -5.21
N ASN A 6 -20.41 20.30 -5.84
CA ASN A 6 -19.02 19.88 -5.71
C ASN A 6 -18.56 20.32 -4.32
N ILE A 7 -18.59 19.41 -3.35
CA ILE A 7 -17.74 19.52 -2.17
C ILE A 7 -16.40 18.93 -2.61
N CYS A 8 -15.52 19.80 -3.11
CA CYS A 8 -14.10 19.50 -3.12
C CYS A 8 -13.61 19.89 -1.73
N ASP A 9 -13.54 18.92 -0.82
CA ASP A 9 -12.83 19.09 0.45
C ASP A 9 -11.33 19.21 0.12
N GLU A 10 -10.88 20.43 -0.20
CA GLU A 10 -9.45 20.73 -0.29
C GLU A 10 -8.90 20.73 1.14
N VAL A 11 -8.41 19.57 1.56
CA VAL A 11 -7.65 19.44 2.80
C VAL A 11 -6.48 20.42 2.72
N PRO A 12 -6.30 21.32 3.70
CA PRO A 12 -5.20 22.27 3.67
C PRO A 12 -3.86 21.52 3.59
N LEU A 13 -2.95 21.97 2.71
CA LEU A 13 -1.64 21.33 2.47
C LEU A 13 -0.89 21.01 3.77
N ALA A 14 -0.94 21.88 4.76
CA ALA A 14 -0.31 21.67 6.06
C ALA A 14 -0.84 20.44 6.81
N ILE A 15 -2.11 20.10 6.64
CA ILE A 15 -2.74 18.89 7.21
C ILE A 15 -2.31 17.64 6.42
N GLU A 16 -2.17 17.74 5.10
CA GLU A 16 -1.65 16.64 4.27
C GLU A 16 -0.18 16.33 4.59
N GLU A 17 0.64 17.37 4.79
CA GLU A 17 2.05 17.25 5.17
C GLU A 17 2.19 16.62 6.56
N ALA A 18 1.42 17.09 7.55
CA ALA A 18 1.43 16.52 8.90
C ALA A 18 0.99 15.05 8.93
N ALA A 19 -0.01 14.69 8.12
CA ALA A 19 -0.41 13.30 7.95
C ALA A 19 0.71 12.46 7.30
N ALA A 20 1.32 12.95 6.23
CA ALA A 20 2.42 12.27 5.55
C ALA A 20 3.64 12.06 6.47
N GLU A 21 3.98 13.03 7.30
CA GLU A 21 5.06 12.91 8.30
C GLU A 21 4.74 11.88 9.39
N ALA A 22 3.54 11.94 9.98
CA ALA A 22 3.09 10.96 10.97
C ALA A 22 3.08 9.53 10.39
N MET A 23 2.69 9.39 9.12
CA MET A 23 2.69 8.13 8.39
C MET A 23 4.09 7.65 8.01
N ALA A 24 5.03 8.55 7.76
CA ALA A 24 6.44 8.21 7.53
C ALA A 24 7.14 7.70 8.79
N ASP A 25 6.70 8.15 9.97
CA ASP A 25 7.19 7.72 11.29
C ASP A 25 6.53 6.42 11.81
N LEU A 26 5.38 6.03 11.24
CA LEU A 26 4.72 4.74 11.50
C LEU A 26 5.54 3.54 10.99
N LEU A 27 6.35 3.71 9.95
CA LEU A 27 7.28 2.66 9.51
C LEU A 27 8.48 2.59 10.46
N PRO A 28 8.84 1.41 10.99
CA PRO A 28 9.99 1.30 11.88
C PRO A 28 11.25 1.81 11.18
N LYS A 29 11.91 2.84 11.73
CA LYS A 29 13.04 3.55 11.09
C LYS A 29 14.15 2.60 10.62
N LYS A 30 14.45 1.55 11.40
CA LYS A 30 15.42 0.49 11.03
C LYS A 30 14.96 -0.43 9.89
N SER A 31 13.65 -0.57 9.69
CA SER A 31 13.05 -1.51 8.74
C SER A 31 12.52 -0.83 7.47
N LYS A 32 12.48 0.50 7.41
CA LYS A 32 11.88 1.28 6.30
C LYS A 32 12.38 0.83 4.92
N ILE A 33 13.68 0.57 4.79
CA ILE A 33 14.29 0.06 3.55
C ILE A 33 13.66 -1.27 3.11
N ARG A 34 13.37 -2.18 4.05
CA ARG A 34 12.75 -3.47 3.77
C ARG A 34 11.31 -3.30 3.30
N TYR A 35 10.54 -2.42 3.94
CA TYR A 35 9.15 -2.12 3.56
C TYR A 35 9.09 -1.52 2.16
N ASN A 36 9.97 -0.55 1.87
CA ASN A 36 10.06 0.08 0.54
C ASN A 36 10.43 -0.93 -0.55
N ARG A 37 11.39 -1.83 -0.30
CA ARG A 37 11.74 -2.89 -1.25
C ARG A 37 10.56 -3.83 -1.55
N VAL A 38 9.81 -4.20 -0.52
CA VAL A 38 8.63 -5.06 -0.66
C VAL A 38 7.54 -4.37 -1.46
N TYR A 39 7.29 -3.07 -1.20
CA TYR A 39 6.35 -2.26 -1.96
C TYR A 39 6.78 -2.07 -3.42
N GLN A 40 8.04 -1.72 -3.67
CA GLN A 40 8.56 -1.56 -5.03
C GLN A 40 8.45 -2.85 -5.85
N GLY A 41 8.75 -4.01 -5.23
CA GLY A 41 8.58 -5.30 -5.89
C GLY A 41 7.11 -5.64 -6.22
N PHE A 42 6.15 -5.11 -5.45
CA PHE A 42 4.73 -5.23 -5.75
C PHE A 42 4.29 -4.28 -6.87
N GLU A 43 4.77 -3.04 -6.89
CA GLU A 43 4.49 -2.10 -7.97
C GLU A 43 5.02 -2.61 -9.32
N ASP A 44 6.24 -3.13 -9.33
CA ASP A 44 6.84 -3.68 -10.55
C ASP A 44 6.07 -4.91 -11.05
N TRP A 45 5.58 -5.75 -10.12
CA TRP A 45 4.71 -6.86 -10.47
C TRP A 45 3.36 -6.39 -11.03
N CYS A 46 2.74 -5.36 -10.43
CA CYS A 46 1.50 -4.77 -10.94
C CYS A 46 1.67 -4.21 -12.36
N LYS A 47 2.79 -3.50 -12.62
CA LYS A 47 3.14 -2.99 -13.94
C LYS A 47 3.31 -4.12 -14.96
N ALA A 48 4.05 -5.18 -14.60
CA ALA A 48 4.27 -6.34 -15.47
C ALA A 48 2.95 -7.06 -15.84
N LYS A 49 1.99 -7.10 -14.90
CA LYS A 49 0.68 -7.73 -15.08
C LYS A 49 -0.39 -6.80 -15.65
N LYS A 50 -0.06 -5.52 -15.91
CA LYS A 50 -1.00 -4.48 -16.38
C LYS A 50 -2.24 -4.33 -15.48
N VAL A 51 -2.01 -4.40 -14.17
CA VAL A 51 -3.07 -4.25 -13.16
C VAL A 51 -3.38 -2.76 -12.97
N ASN A 52 -4.63 -2.36 -13.20
CA ASN A 52 -5.08 -0.96 -13.14
C ASN A 52 -5.72 -0.55 -11.79
N GLY A 53 -5.54 -1.33 -10.73
CA GLY A 53 -6.07 -1.03 -9.40
C GLY A 53 -5.52 -1.94 -8.32
N ILE A 54 -5.55 -1.51 -7.06
CA ILE A 54 -5.13 -2.32 -5.92
C ILE A 54 -6.39 -2.73 -5.16
N ASN A 55 -6.64 -4.04 -5.08
CA ASN A 55 -7.69 -4.64 -4.26
C ASN A 55 -7.15 -5.91 -3.59
N GLU A 56 -8.01 -6.63 -2.87
CA GLU A 56 -7.63 -7.86 -2.18
C GLU A 56 -7.21 -8.98 -3.15
N ASP A 57 -7.93 -9.15 -4.27
CA ASP A 57 -7.61 -10.17 -5.28
C ASP A 57 -6.22 -9.98 -5.88
N VAL A 58 -5.83 -8.73 -6.15
CA VAL A 58 -4.50 -8.37 -6.66
C VAL A 58 -3.41 -8.74 -5.64
N HIS A 59 -3.65 -8.55 -4.35
CA HIS A 59 -2.73 -8.99 -3.29
C HIS A 59 -2.63 -10.51 -3.22
N LEU A 60 -3.77 -11.20 -3.20
CA LEU A 60 -3.81 -12.66 -3.15
C LEU A 60 -3.07 -13.28 -4.34
N ALA A 61 -3.25 -12.72 -5.53
CA ALA A 61 -2.54 -13.13 -6.73
C ALA A 61 -1.01 -12.91 -6.61
N PHE A 62 -0.58 -11.75 -6.11
CA PHE A 62 0.84 -11.48 -5.85
C PHE A 62 1.45 -12.48 -4.87
N PHE A 63 0.76 -12.77 -3.75
CA PHE A 63 1.24 -13.73 -2.76
C PHE A 63 1.23 -15.17 -3.29
N ALA A 64 0.19 -15.57 -4.03
CA ALA A 64 0.11 -16.88 -4.65
C ALA A 64 1.22 -17.12 -5.68
N GLU A 65 1.71 -16.08 -6.35
CA GLU A 65 2.91 -16.19 -7.20
C GLU A 65 4.19 -16.26 -6.36
N LYS A 66 4.31 -15.48 -5.28
CA LYS A 66 5.47 -15.55 -4.37
C LYS A 66 5.60 -16.91 -3.66
N THR A 67 4.50 -17.56 -3.27
CA THR A 67 4.54 -18.90 -2.63
C THR A 67 5.05 -19.98 -3.58
N LYS A 68 4.74 -19.88 -4.88
CA LYS A 68 5.27 -20.78 -5.93
C LYS A 68 6.81 -20.73 -6.03
N HIS A 69 7.43 -19.68 -5.51
CA HIS A 69 8.89 -19.54 -5.41
C HIS A 69 9.48 -19.99 -4.06
N ASN A 70 8.80 -20.87 -3.31
CA ASN A 70 9.28 -21.47 -2.05
C ASN A 70 9.55 -20.48 -0.91
N TYR A 71 8.81 -19.38 -0.83
CA TYR A 71 8.87 -18.50 0.34
C TYR A 71 8.31 -19.22 1.58
N LYS A 72 9.06 -19.20 2.69
CA LYS A 72 8.57 -19.69 3.99
C LYS A 72 7.32 -18.92 4.40
N SER A 73 6.33 -19.59 4.99
CA SER A 73 5.04 -18.99 5.39
C SER A 73 5.21 -17.78 6.33
N SER A 74 6.19 -17.81 7.23
CA SER A 74 6.52 -16.68 8.11
C SER A 74 7.05 -15.45 7.36
N THR A 75 7.83 -15.68 6.30
CA THR A 75 8.29 -14.62 5.39
C THR A 75 7.12 -14.06 4.59
N LEU A 76 6.18 -14.90 4.17
CA LEU A 76 5.00 -14.49 3.43
C LEU A 76 4.09 -13.57 4.27
N TRP A 77 3.78 -13.99 5.50
CA TRP A 77 3.01 -13.18 6.46
C TRP A 77 3.69 -11.87 6.79
N SER A 78 5.00 -11.89 7.02
CA SER A 78 5.77 -10.66 7.23
C SER A 78 5.67 -9.73 6.02
N THR A 79 5.73 -10.27 4.81
CA THR A 79 5.60 -9.51 3.55
C THR A 79 4.19 -8.95 3.38
N TYR A 80 3.16 -9.72 3.75
CA TYR A 80 1.76 -9.27 3.78
C TYR A 80 1.55 -8.09 4.72
N PHE A 81 1.97 -8.21 5.98
CA PHE A 81 1.88 -7.10 6.93
C PHE A 81 2.67 -5.88 6.49
N MET A 82 3.86 -6.10 5.91
CA MET A 82 4.65 -5.01 5.33
C MET A 82 3.86 -4.30 4.24
N LEU A 83 3.37 -5.02 3.22
CA LEU A 83 2.64 -4.45 2.09
C LEU A 83 1.34 -3.75 2.52
N LYS A 84 0.58 -4.37 3.44
CA LYS A 84 -0.66 -3.80 3.98
C LYS A 84 -0.38 -2.47 4.69
N SER A 85 0.68 -2.43 5.50
CA SER A 85 1.12 -1.20 6.20
C SER A 85 1.60 -0.14 5.21
N THR A 86 2.41 -0.49 4.20
CA THR A 86 2.89 0.48 3.22
C THR A 86 1.78 1.00 2.30
N ILE A 87 0.79 0.19 1.93
CA ILE A 87 -0.32 0.62 1.06
C ILE A 87 -1.30 1.52 1.81
N LEU A 88 -1.60 1.19 3.08
CA LEU A 88 -2.32 2.11 3.96
C LEU A 88 -1.58 3.44 4.04
N ILE A 89 -0.26 3.41 4.17
CA ILE A 89 0.56 4.62 4.31
C ILE A 89 0.70 5.41 2.98
N MET A 90 0.89 4.75 1.84
CA MET A 90 1.23 5.43 0.59
C MET A 90 0.03 5.73 -0.30
N LYS A 91 -1.08 5.00 -0.13
CA LYS A 91 -2.29 5.16 -0.94
C LYS A 91 -3.51 5.61 -0.11
N ASN A 92 -3.37 5.69 1.21
CA ASN A 92 -4.48 5.94 2.14
C ASN A 92 -5.66 4.96 1.95
N ILE A 93 -5.35 3.71 1.54
CA ILE A 93 -6.35 2.65 1.33
C ILE A 93 -6.33 1.74 2.56
N ASP A 94 -7.40 1.79 3.35
CA ASP A 94 -7.60 0.84 4.45
C ASP A 94 -8.11 -0.50 3.90
N MET A 95 -7.36 -1.56 4.18
CA MET A 95 -7.65 -2.93 3.78
C MET A 95 -8.01 -3.80 5.00
N SER A 96 -8.56 -3.19 6.07
CA SER A 96 -8.93 -3.87 7.32
C SER A 96 -10.32 -4.51 7.32
N LYS A 97 -10.89 -4.82 6.16
CA LYS A 97 -12.17 -5.54 6.06
C LYS A 97 -12.01 -6.85 5.32
#